data_AF-Q9Z5P6-F1
#
_entry.id   AF-Q9Z5P6-F1
#
_cell.length_a   1.000
_cell.length_b   1.000
_cell.length_c   1.000
_cell.angle_alpha   90.00
_cell.angle_beta   90.00
_cell.angle_gamma   90.00
#
_symmetry.space_group_name_H-M   'P 1'
#
loop_
_entity.id
_entity.type
_entity.pdbx_description
1 polymer ?
#
loop_
_entity_poly.entity_id
_entity_poly.type
_entity_poly.pdbx_seq_one_letter_code
_entity_poly.pdbx_strand_id
1 'polypeptide(L)'
;MEKKRITHAEELNHGDVIRVFSYEQNCGIDKTTFTALVVACSDKKKLVIPQDFQGHLYRAAQKGASWEITVDWLLENDVDVFIVERFDQLLTTIWNYLNEEEV
;
A
#
# COMPACT_ATOMS: atom_id res chain seq x y z
N MET A 1 -4.50 -17.68 6.80
CA MET A 1 -4.76 -16.41 7.50
C MET A 1 -5.86 -15.68 6.75
N GLU A 2 -6.96 -15.35 7.43
CA GLU A 2 -7.93 -14.40 6.89
C GLU A 2 -7.22 -13.07 6.62
N LYS A 3 -7.29 -12.59 5.38
CA LYS A 3 -6.74 -11.28 5.04
C LYS A 3 -7.68 -10.23 5.59
N LYS A 4 -7.28 -9.54 6.66
CA LYS A 4 -8.04 -8.42 7.22
C LYS A 4 -8.16 -7.33 6.14
N ARG A 5 -9.40 -6.98 5.77
CA ARG A 5 -9.66 -5.79 4.95
C ARG A 5 -9.37 -4.55 5.79
N ILE A 6 -8.64 -3.62 5.19
CA ILE A 6 -8.32 -2.33 5.78
C ILE A 6 -9.45 -1.35 5.48
N THR A 7 -9.85 -0.64 6.52
CA THR A 7 -10.97 0.30 6.49
C THR A 7 -10.59 1.69 6.98
N HIS A 8 -9.51 1.80 7.75
CA HIS A 8 -9.00 3.07 8.27
C HIS A 8 -7.50 3.21 8.01
N ALA A 9 -7.04 4.44 7.74
CA ALA A 9 -5.64 4.71 7.40
C ALA A 9 -4.66 4.44 8.57
N GLU A 10 -5.13 4.52 9.81
CA GLU A 10 -4.38 4.23 11.03
C GLU A 10 -3.98 2.76 11.14
N GLU A 11 -4.70 1.87 10.44
CA GLU A 11 -4.41 0.43 10.44
C GLU A 11 -3.14 0.08 9.63
N LEU A 12 -2.62 1.02 8.84
CA LEU A 12 -1.44 0.86 8.00
C LEU A 12 -0.23 1.58 8.59
N ASN A 13 0.93 0.94 8.56
CA ASN A 13 2.19 1.49 9.01
C ASN A 13 3.11 1.82 7.83
N HIS A 14 4.11 2.67 8.09
CA HIS A 14 5.20 2.86 7.14
C HIS A 14 5.93 1.54 6.89
N GLY A 15 6.17 1.21 5.63
CA GLY A 15 6.82 -0.03 5.23
C GLY A 15 5.85 -1.18 4.97
N ASP A 16 4.57 -1.07 5.36
CA ASP A 16 3.58 -2.12 5.08
C ASP A 16 3.43 -2.32 3.56
N VAL A 17 3.27 -3.58 3.16
CA VAL A 17 2.93 -3.95 1.79
C VAL A 17 1.46 -4.31 1.74
N ILE A 18 0.73 -3.66 0.83
CA ILE A 18 -0.70 -3.85 0.65
C ILE A 18 -1.03 -4.37 -0.74
N ARG A 19 -2.16 -5.05 -0.84
CA ARG A 19 -2.83 -5.44 -2.08
C ARG A 19 -4.09 -4.61 -2.20
N VAL A 20 -4.22 -3.88 -3.30
CA VAL A 20 -5.38 -3.07 -3.63
C VAL A 20 -6.15 -3.73 -4.76
N PHE A 21 -7.46 -3.86 -4.59
CA PHE A 21 -8.41 -4.26 -5.63
C PHE A 21 -9.29 -3.05 -5.94
N SER A 22 -9.14 -2.47 -7.12
CA SER A 22 -9.99 -1.37 -7.60
C SER A 22 -11.08 -1.90 -8.52
N TYR A 23 -12.33 -1.70 -8.14
CA TYR A 23 -13.48 -2.22 -8.89
C TYR A 23 -13.92 -1.29 -10.02
N GLU A 24 -13.49 -0.03 -9.96
CA GLU A 24 -13.77 1.01 -10.93
C GLU A 24 -12.50 1.74 -11.36
N GLN A 25 -12.60 2.44 -12.50
CA GLN A 25 -11.56 3.34 -12.98
C GLN A 25 -11.94 4.76 -12.59
N ASN A 26 -11.02 5.48 -11.97
CA ASN A 26 -11.17 6.89 -11.63
C ASN A 26 -9.92 7.69 -12.08
N CYS A 27 -9.84 8.96 -11.66
CA CYS A 27 -8.76 9.87 -12.05
C CYS A 27 -7.38 9.38 -11.56
N GLY A 28 -7.30 8.66 -10.44
CA GLY A 28 -6.04 8.24 -9.83
C GLY A 28 -5.70 6.76 -10.01
N ILE A 29 -6.67 5.88 -10.26
CA ILE A 29 -6.47 4.42 -10.26
C ILE A 29 -7.28 3.77 -11.38
N ASP A 30 -6.67 2.79 -12.04
CA ASP A 30 -7.35 1.93 -13.03
C ASP A 30 -8.12 0.81 -12.34
N LYS A 31 -9.19 0.33 -12.99
CA LYS A 31 -9.86 -0.91 -12.57
C LYS A 31 -8.89 -2.08 -12.70
N THR A 32 -8.24 -2.46 -11.61
CA THR A 32 -7.20 -3.48 -11.60
C THR A 32 -6.90 -3.94 -10.18
N THR A 33 -5.99 -4.91 -10.06
CA THR A 33 -5.41 -5.34 -8.80
C THR A 33 -3.92 -5.06 -8.81
N PHE A 34 -3.40 -4.38 -7.78
CA PHE A 34 -1.98 -4.05 -7.70
C PHE A 34 -1.44 -4.17 -6.27
N THR A 35 -0.14 -4.45 -6.16
CA THR A 35 0.59 -4.42 -4.88
C THR A 35 1.22 -3.05 -4.72
N ALA A 36 1.31 -2.54 -3.50
CA ALA A 36 1.91 -1.26 -3.21
C ALA A 36 2.60 -1.21 -1.84
N LEU A 37 3.57 -0.29 -1.71
CA LEU A 37 4.25 0.05 -0.47
C LEU A 37 3.57 1.26 0.19
N VAL A 38 3.38 1.20 1.51
CA VAL A 38 2.90 2.34 2.30
C VAL A 38 4.08 3.18 2.77
N VAL A 39 4.12 4.45 2.36
CA VAL A 39 5.16 5.42 2.73
C VAL A 39 4.56 6.52 3.58
N ALA A 40 5.07 6.71 4.80
CA ALA A 40 4.65 7.82 5.64
C ALA A 40 5.41 9.10 5.25
N CYS A 41 4.68 10.20 5.16
CA CYS A 41 5.21 11.54 4.90
C CYS A 41 5.33 12.33 6.21
N SER A 42 6.12 13.41 6.18
CA SER A 42 6.39 14.26 7.35
C SER A 42 5.14 14.95 7.92
N ASP A 43 4.09 15.11 7.12
CA ASP A 43 2.81 15.72 7.49
C ASP A 43 1.77 14.71 8.03
N LYS A 44 2.22 13.52 8.48
CA LYS A 44 1.38 12.39 8.93
C LYS A 44 0.51 11.77 7.85
N LYS A 45 0.57 12.25 6.59
CA LYS A 45 -0.09 11.57 5.48
C LYS A 45 0.66 10.30 5.13
N LYS A 46 -0.07 9.34 4.58
CA LYS A 46 0.50 8.10 4.05
C LYS A 46 0.21 8.03 2.57
N LEU A 47 1.24 7.74 1.79
CA LEU A 47 1.14 7.48 0.37
C LEU A 47 1.19 5.99 0.11
N VAL A 48 0.51 5.59 -0.96
CA VAL A 48 0.55 4.25 -1.52
C VAL A 48 1.36 4.32 -2.81
N ILE A 49 2.50 3.63 -2.84
CA ILE A 49 3.41 3.58 -3.99
C ILE A 49 3.22 2.23 -4.68
N PRO A 50 2.57 2.18 -5.86
CA PRO A 50 2.40 0.93 -6.59
C PRO A 50 3.73 0.29 -6.95
N GLN A 51 3.77 -1.04 -6.98
CA GLN A 51 4.95 -1.80 -7.40
C GLN A 51 5.39 -1.44 -8.83
N ASP A 52 4.43 -1.25 -9.74
CA ASP A 52 4.65 -0.64 -11.06
C ASP A 52 4.48 0.89 -10.98
N PHE A 53 5.35 1.55 -10.21
CA PHE A 53 5.29 2.99 -10.03
C PHE A 53 5.47 3.74 -11.36
N GLN A 54 6.40 3.29 -12.20
CA GLN A 54 6.66 3.94 -13.49
C GLN A 54 5.45 3.87 -14.40
N GLY A 55 4.81 2.70 -14.55
CA GLY A 55 3.59 2.59 -15.35
C GLY A 55 2.44 3.43 -14.78
N HIS A 56 2.30 3.48 -13.45
CA HIS A 56 1.32 4.35 -12.78
C HIS A 56 1.54 5.83 -13.10
N LEU A 57 2.79 6.30 -12.99
CA LEU A 57 3.17 7.68 -13.29
C LEU A 57 2.78 8.09 -14.73
N TYR A 58 3.07 7.23 -15.71
CA TYR A 58 2.70 7.50 -17.11
C TYR A 58 1.19 7.54 -17.31
N ARG A 59 0.43 6.63 -16.70
CA ARG A 59 -1.03 6.60 -16.80
C ARG A 59 -1.69 7.81 -16.14
N ALA A 60 -1.19 8.23 -14.98
CA ALA A 60 -1.64 9.45 -14.32
C ALA A 60 -1.40 10.70 -15.19
N ALA A 61 -0.21 10.82 -15.79
CA ALA A 61 0.12 11.92 -16.71
C ALA A 61 -0.78 11.93 -17.96
N GLN A 62 -1.06 10.76 -18.56
CA GLN A 62 -1.98 10.65 -19.70
C GLN A 62 -3.41 11.10 -19.38
N LYS A 63 -3.83 10.95 -18.11
CA LYS A 63 -5.14 11.37 -17.61
C LYS A 63 -5.17 12.82 -17.10
N GLY A 64 -4.03 13.52 -17.06
CA GLY A 64 -3.92 14.85 -16.45
C GLY A 64 -4.16 14.85 -14.94
N ALA A 65 -3.87 13.74 -14.25
CA ALA A 65 -4.08 13.55 -12.82
C ALA A 65 -2.77 13.58 -12.03
N SER A 66 -2.87 13.77 -10.70
CA SER A 66 -1.73 13.59 -9.80
C SER A 66 -1.32 12.12 -9.76
N TRP A 67 -0.02 11.86 -9.64
CA TRP A 67 0.50 10.50 -9.43
C TRP A 67 0.33 10.05 -7.98
N GLU A 68 0.19 10.99 -7.04
CA GLU A 68 0.10 10.70 -5.62
C GLU A 68 -1.21 9.98 -5.30
N ILE A 69 -1.10 8.82 -4.65
CA ILE A 69 -2.25 8.11 -4.08
C ILE A 69 -2.10 8.21 -2.57
N THR A 70 -2.92 9.03 -1.92
CA THR A 70 -2.98 9.02 -0.45
C THR A 70 -3.81 7.83 0.02
N VAL A 71 -3.48 7.29 1.20
CA VAL A 71 -4.26 6.19 1.80
C VAL A 71 -5.71 6.62 2.03
N ASP A 72 -5.94 7.84 2.53
CA ASP A 72 -7.29 8.35 2.81
C ASP A 72 -8.12 8.40 1.53
N TRP A 73 -7.59 9.03 0.48
CA TRP A 73 -8.27 9.10 -0.81
C TRP A 73 -8.52 7.71 -1.40
N LEU A 74 -7.56 6.79 -1.27
CA LEU A 74 -7.73 5.42 -1.73
C LEU A 74 -8.92 4.74 -1.03
N LEU A 75 -9.02 4.85 0.29
CA LEU A 75 -10.06 4.21 1.10
C LEU A 75 -11.47 4.84 0.93
N GLU A 76 -11.55 6.09 0.45
CA GLU A 76 -12.81 6.74 0.10
C GLU A 76 -13.42 6.24 -1.23
N ASN A 77 -12.64 5.52 -2.04
CA ASN A 77 -13.08 5.00 -3.34
C ASN A 77 -13.55 3.54 -3.26
N ASP A 78 -14.16 3.04 -4.34
CA ASP A 78 -14.61 1.65 -4.44
C ASP A 78 -13.43 0.68 -4.63
N VAL A 79 -12.73 0.43 -3.52
CA VAL A 79 -11.57 -0.45 -3.43
C VAL A 79 -11.63 -1.35 -2.21
N ASP A 80 -11.01 -2.52 -2.34
CA ASP A 80 -10.63 -3.36 -1.21
C ASP A 80 -9.12 -3.32 -1.01
N VAL A 81 -8.68 -3.03 0.20
CA VAL A 81 -7.28 -3.00 0.59
C VAL A 81 -7.00 -4.10 1.60
N PHE A 82 -5.98 -4.91 1.35
CA PHE A 82 -5.56 -6.00 2.23
C PHE A 82 -4.08 -5.91 2.51
N ILE A 83 -3.68 -6.27 3.73
CA ILE A 83 -2.27 -6.38 4.08
C ILE A 83 -1.69 -7.66 3.48
N VAL A 84 -0.55 -7.52 2.82
CA VAL A 84 0.26 -8.61 2.29
C VAL A 84 1.40 -8.91 3.26
N GLU A 85 2.09 -7.87 3.74
CA GLU A 85 3.24 -7.99 4.63
C GLU A 85 3.29 -6.80 5.59
N ARG A 86 3.66 -7.07 6.84
CA ARG A 86 3.84 -6.07 7.90
C ARG A 86 5.34 -5.93 8.15
N PHE A 87 5.90 -4.75 7.90
CA PHE A 87 7.36 -4.62 7.95
C PHE A 87 7.94 -4.82 9.37
N ASP A 88 7.24 -4.37 10.40
CA ASP A 88 7.60 -4.58 11.81
C ASP A 88 7.58 -6.07 12.20
N GLN A 89 6.57 -6.81 11.75
CA GLN A 89 6.48 -8.26 11.96
C GLN A 89 7.56 -9.01 11.20
N LEU A 90 7.85 -8.60 9.96
CA LEU A 90 8.94 -9.16 9.17
C LEU A 90 10.29 -8.94 9.86
N LEU A 91 10.57 -7.73 10.33
CA LEU A 91 11.78 -7.42 11.09
C LEU A 91 11.91 -8.28 12.34
N THR A 92 10.83 -8.43 13.11
CA THR A 92 10.81 -9.26 14.33
C THR A 92 11.09 -10.72 14.01
N THR A 93 10.49 -11.23 12.93
CA THR A 93 10.65 -12.61 12.47
C THR A 93 12.09 -12.88 12.05
N ILE A 94 12.68 -12.00 11.24
CA ILE A 94 14.07 -12.12 10.80
C ILE A 94 15.03 -11.99 12.00
N TRP A 95 14.76 -11.05 12.91
CA TRP A 95 15.58 -10.86 14.11
C TRP A 95 15.62 -12.12 14.98
N ASN A 96 14.46 -12.73 15.25
CA ASN A 96 14.40 -13.96 16.04
C ASN A 96 15.13 -15.11 15.33
N TYR A 97 14.91 -15.27 14.02
CA TYR A 97 15.59 -16.30 13.22
C TYR A 97 17.13 -16.18 13.31
N LEU A 98 17.66 -14.97 13.17
CA LEU A 98 19.12 -14.75 13.20
C LEU A 98 19.73 -14.97 14.59
N ASN A 99 18.99 -14.74 15.67
CA ASN A 99 19.49 -14.89 17.05
C ASN A 99 19.22 -16.28 17.65
N GLU A 100 18.35 -17.09 17.04
CA GLU A 100 18.16 -18.50 17.41
C GLU A 100 19.27 -19.41 16.87
N GLU A 101 19.97 -19.02 15.80
CA GLU A 101 21.13 -19.75 15.25
C GLU A 101 22.45 -19.55 16.06
N GLU A 102 22.47 -18.66 17.06
CA GLU A 102 23.65 -18.39 17.91
C GLU A 102 23.71 -19.22 19.22
N VAL A 103 22.78 -20.16 19.46
CA VAL A 103 22.68 -20.97 20.70
C VAL A 103 22.98 -22.46 20.48
#